data_AF-A0A1V5GFN6-F1
#
_entry.id   AF-A0A1V5GFN6-F1
#
_cell.length_a   1.000
_cell.length_b   1.000
_cell.length_c   1.000
_cell.angle_alpha   90.00
_cell.angle_beta   90.00
_cell.angle_gamma   90.00
#
_symmetry.space_group_name_H-M   'P 1'
#
loop_
_entity.id
_entity.type
_entity.pdbx_description
1 polymer ?
#
loop_
_entity_poly.entity_id
_entity_poly.type
_entity_poly.pdbx_seq_one_letter_code
_entity_poly.pdbx_strand_id
1 'polypeptide(L)'
;MLPHSIDAAVIDIRFNRFMLLNMFAAGLLLYPVLKYIRFEVRILFLGMFAAMIIATGIALISFNILLCSAFNIEQQKETGAGMIKAGVLFFFLALFVFFKGIGKLSENE
;
A
#
# COMPACT_ATOMS: atom_id res chain seq x y z
N MET A 1 6.09 -3.80 25.42
CA MET A 1 4.73 -3.23 25.52
C MET A 1 4.31 -2.85 24.12
N LEU A 2 3.32 -3.54 23.57
CA LEU A 2 2.69 -3.09 22.34
C LEU A 2 1.91 -1.79 22.66
N PRO A 3 1.72 -0.89 21.70
CA PRO A 3 0.85 0.27 21.87
C PRO A 3 -0.56 -0.19 22.26
N HIS A 4 -1.21 0.55 23.15
CA HIS A 4 -2.55 0.23 23.64
C HIS A 4 -3.57 0.01 22.50
N SER A 5 -3.41 0.72 21.37
CA SER A 5 -4.23 0.55 20.17
C SER A 5 -4.07 -0.83 19.51
N ILE A 6 -2.88 -1.42 19.58
CA ILE A 6 -2.62 -2.75 19.00
C ILE A 6 -3.16 -3.85 19.92
N ASP A 7 -2.98 -3.69 21.24
CA ASP A 7 -3.55 -4.63 22.21
C ASP A 7 -5.09 -4.64 22.16
N ALA A 8 -5.71 -3.46 22.03
CA ALA A 8 -7.17 -3.33 21.89
C ALA A 8 -7.70 -3.95 20.59
N ALA A 9 -6.93 -3.88 19.48
CA ALA A 9 -7.34 -4.45 18.20
C ALA A 9 -7.34 -5.99 18.19
N VAL A 10 -6.54 -6.63 19.05
CA VAL A 10 -6.54 -8.10 19.20
C VAL A 10 -7.74 -8.59 20.00
N ILE A 11 -8.17 -7.80 21.01
CA ILE A 11 -9.25 -8.18 21.94
C ILE A 11 -10.64 -7.86 21.35
N ASP A 12 -10.80 -6.69 20.72
CA ASP A 12 -12.08 -6.24 20.17
C ASP A 12 -12.05 -6.13 18.65
N ILE A 13 -12.78 -7.03 18.00
CA ILE A 13 -12.93 -7.09 16.54
C ILE A 13 -13.51 -5.79 15.94
N ARG A 14 -14.35 -5.06 16.70
CA ARG A 14 -14.91 -3.78 16.27
C ARG A 14 -13.84 -2.70 16.24
N PHE A 15 -12.96 -2.70 17.25
CA PHE A 15 -11.83 -1.77 17.29
C PHE A 15 -10.88 -2.01 16.10
N ASN A 16 -10.60 -3.27 15.78
CA ASN A 16 -9.82 -3.61 14.59
C ASN A 16 -10.47 -3.08 13.29
N ARG A 17 -11.79 -3.22 13.14
CA ARG A 17 -12.52 -2.66 11.97
C ARG A 17 -12.42 -1.14 11.91
N PHE A 18 -12.53 -0.44 13.04
CA PHE A 18 -12.37 1.01 13.08
C PHE A 18 -10.95 1.44 12.71
N MET A 19 -9.93 0.72 13.16
CA MET A 19 -8.53 0.98 12.79
C MET A 19 -8.31 0.82 11.28
N LEU A 20 -8.85 -0.25 10.67
CA LEU A 20 -8.84 -0.45 9.22
C LEU A 20 -9.56 0.68 8.47
N LEU A 21 -10.71 1.11 8.96
CA LEU A 21 -11.49 2.21 8.38
C LEU A 21 -10.70 3.53 8.45
N ASN A 22 -9.99 3.78 9.56
CA ASN A 22 -9.13 4.93 9.73
C ASN A 22 -7.94 4.92 8.75
N MET A 23 -7.26 3.77 8.60
CA MET A 23 -6.18 3.61 7.62
C MET A 23 -6.66 3.83 6.18
N PHE A 24 -7.86 3.33 5.86
CA PHE A 24 -8.48 3.56 4.56
C PHE A 24 -8.82 5.04 4.34
N ALA A 25 -9.41 5.70 5.33
CA ALA A 25 -9.72 7.13 5.27
C ALA A 25 -8.46 7.99 5.11
N ALA A 26 -7.38 7.66 5.83
CA ALA A 26 -6.09 8.34 5.68
C ALA A 26 -5.54 8.19 4.25
N GLY A 27 -5.65 7.00 3.65
CA GLY A 27 -5.31 6.78 2.25
C GLY A 27 -6.17 7.60 1.28
N LEU A 28 -7.47 7.73 1.55
CA LEU A 28 -8.39 8.51 0.71
C LEU A 28 -8.09 10.02 0.77
N LEU A 29 -7.68 10.52 1.95
CA LEU A 29 -7.25 11.90 2.15
C LEU A 29 -5.93 12.25 1.43
N LEU A 30 -5.13 11.26 1.03
CA LEU A 30 -3.93 11.49 0.20
C LEU A 30 -4.26 11.77 -1.27
N TYR A 31 -5.43 11.37 -1.76
CA TYR A 31 -5.86 11.59 -3.15
C TYR A 31 -5.77 13.05 -3.64
N PRO A 32 -6.30 14.06 -2.92
CA PRO A 32 -6.20 15.46 -3.37
C PRO A 32 -4.75 15.91 -3.51
N VAL A 33 -3.86 15.49 -2.62
CA VAL A 33 -2.43 15.84 -2.69
C VAL A 33 -1.80 15.30 -3.97
N LEU A 34 -2.08 14.04 -4.30
CA LEU A 34 -1.60 13.40 -5.53
C LEU A 34 -2.03 14.14 -6.80
N LYS A 35 -3.19 14.80 -6.82
CA LYS A 35 -3.73 15.53 -7.99
C LYS A 35 -2.94 16.78 -8.36
N TYR A 36 -2.33 17.46 -7.39
CA TYR A 36 -1.61 18.73 -7.61
C TYR A 36 -0.10 18.57 -7.83
N ILE A 37 0.43 17.35 -7.71
CA ILE A 37 1.85 17.07 -7.92
C ILE A 37 2.21 17.11 -9.42
N ARG A 38 3.40 17.63 -9.75
CA ARG A 38 3.98 17.61 -11.10
C ARG A 38 4.09 16.17 -11.62
N PHE A 39 3.95 15.99 -12.93
CA PHE A 39 3.88 14.66 -13.56
C PHE A 39 5.09 13.77 -13.22
N GLU A 40 6.32 14.30 -13.32
CA GLU A 40 7.56 13.58 -13.01
C GLU A 40 7.58 13.02 -11.58
N VAL A 41 7.24 13.87 -10.60
CA VAL A 41 7.21 13.49 -9.18
C VAL A 41 6.09 12.49 -8.90
N ARG A 42 4.95 12.61 -9.59
CA ARG A 42 3.83 11.67 -9.44
C ARG A 42 4.22 10.26 -9.87
N ILE A 43 4.91 10.10 -10.99
CA ILE A 43 5.33 8.78 -11.49
C ILE A 43 6.33 8.15 -10.53
N LEU A 44 7.34 8.92 -10.11
CA LEU A 44 8.34 8.44 -9.14
C LEU A 44 7.66 7.99 -7.84
N PHE A 45 6.70 8.76 -7.34
CA PHE A 45 5.93 8.39 -6.15
C PHE A 45 5.12 7.10 -6.35
N LEU A 46 4.40 6.96 -7.48
CA LEU A 46 3.63 5.76 -7.79
C LEU A 46 4.52 4.51 -7.94
N GLY A 47 5.68 4.66 -8.59
CA GLY A 47 6.67 3.59 -8.73
C GLY A 47 7.25 3.17 -7.38
N MET A 48 7.65 4.15 -6.54
CA MET A 48 8.12 3.91 -5.18
C MET A 48 7.06 3.19 -4.34
N PHE A 49 5.80 3.64 -4.41
CA PHE A 49 4.69 3.03 -3.69
C PHE A 49 4.47 1.56 -4.09
N ALA A 50 4.43 1.28 -5.40
CA ALA A 50 4.33 -0.08 -5.90
C ALA A 50 5.50 -0.97 -5.44
N ALA A 51 6.73 -0.46 -5.53
CA ALA A 51 7.94 -1.17 -5.09
C ALA A 51 7.92 -1.47 -3.57
N MET A 52 7.49 -0.51 -2.75
CA MET A 52 7.36 -0.68 -1.30
C MET A 52 6.32 -1.75 -0.95
N ILE A 53 5.18 -1.79 -1.63
CA ILE A 53 4.16 -2.83 -1.42
C ILE A 53 4.72 -4.22 -1.75
N ILE A 54 5.41 -4.35 -2.88
CA ILE A 54 6.02 -5.63 -3.29
C ILE A 54 7.09 -6.06 -2.28
N ALA A 55 8.00 -5.16 -1.91
CA ALA A 55 9.06 -5.44 -0.94
C ALA A 55 8.48 -5.86 0.43
N THR A 56 7.43 -5.17 0.88
CA THR A 56 6.73 -5.51 2.13
C THR A 56 6.07 -6.89 2.04
N GLY A 57 5.42 -7.19 0.90
CA GLY A 57 4.82 -8.50 0.64
C GLY A 57 5.85 -9.63 0.64
N ILE A 58 7.03 -9.42 0.04
CA ILE A 58 8.13 -10.39 0.07
C ILE A 58 8.61 -10.61 1.50
N ALA A 59 8.82 -9.55 2.27
CA ALA A 59 9.25 -9.65 3.67
C ALA A 59 8.24 -10.47 4.50
N LEU A 60 6.94 -10.20 4.37
CA LEU A 60 5.88 -10.91 5.09
C LEU A 60 5.85 -12.43 4.81
N ILE A 61 6.19 -12.85 3.58
CA ILE A 61 6.26 -14.27 3.21
C ILE A 61 7.56 -14.91 3.68
N SER A 62 8.68 -14.20 3.59
CA SER A 62 10.01 -14.75 3.90
C SER A 62 10.23 -15.01 5.39
N PHE A 63 9.66 -14.18 6.27
CA PHE A 63 9.86 -14.34 7.71
C PHE A 63 8.82 -15.28 8.33
N ASN A 64 9.32 -16.29 9.05
CA ASN A 64 8.49 -17.18 9.89
C ASN A 64 8.29 -16.64 11.32
N ILE A 65 8.69 -15.40 11.56
CA ILE A 65 8.48 -14.68 12.83
C ILE A 65 7.30 -13.73 12.60
N LEU A 66 6.47 -13.53 13.63
CA LEU A 66 5.39 -12.56 13.59
C LEU A 66 5.98 -11.15 13.48
N LEU A 67 5.83 -10.55 12.29
CA LEU A 67 6.16 -9.14 12.06
C LEU A 67 5.04 -8.21 12.55
N CYS A 68 3.82 -8.73 12.60
CA CYS A 68 2.64 -8.03 13.07
C CYS A 68 1.89 -8.91 14.08
N SER A 69 1.74 -8.42 15.31
CA SER A 69 1.11 -9.15 16.41
C SER A 69 -0.39 -9.41 16.22
N ALA A 70 -0.99 -8.80 15.19
CA ALA A 70 -2.40 -8.99 14.84
C ALA A 70 -2.66 -10.21 13.93
N PHE A 71 -1.62 -10.88 13.40
CA PHE A 71 -1.76 -12.00 12.47
C PHE A 71 -1.12 -13.28 12.99
N ASN A 72 -1.72 -14.44 12.67
CA ASN A 72 -1.02 -15.72 12.75
C ASN A 72 -0.04 -15.86 11.56
N ILE A 73 0.96 -16.74 11.68
CA ILE A 73 1.97 -16.95 10.62
C ILE A 73 1.35 -17.30 9.26
N GLU A 74 0.28 -18.10 9.24
CA GLU A 74 -0.42 -18.40 7.98
C GLU A 74 -1.09 -17.16 7.38
N GLN A 75 -1.78 -16.37 8.20
CA GLN A 75 -2.43 -15.12 7.77
C GLN A 75 -1.40 -14.07 7.31
N GLN A 76 -0.22 -14.04 7.94
CA GLN A 76 0.88 -13.17 7.54
C GLN A 76 1.35 -13.52 6.12
N LYS A 77 1.55 -14.81 5.83
CA LYS A 77 1.98 -15.28 4.50
C LYS A 77 0.90 -15.04 3.46
N GLU A 78 -0.36 -15.30 3.80
CA GLU A 78 -1.49 -15.05 2.90
C GLU A 78 -1.61 -13.56 2.56
N THR A 79 -1.50 -12.69 3.57
CA THR A 79 -1.49 -11.23 3.40
C THR A 79 -0.29 -10.79 2.55
N GLY A 80 0.90 -11.34 2.81
CA GLY A 80 2.10 -11.06 2.02
C GLY A 80 1.92 -11.41 0.54
N ALA A 81 1.31 -12.57 0.24
CA ALA A 81 1.00 -12.97 -1.13
C ALA A 81 -0.03 -12.03 -1.80
N GLY A 82 -1.04 -11.59 -1.04
CA GLY A 82 -2.00 -10.57 -1.47
C GLY A 82 -1.33 -9.24 -1.78
N MET A 83 -0.41 -8.78 -0.93
CA MET A 83 0.34 -7.55 -1.12
C MET A 83 1.21 -7.60 -2.38
N ILE A 84 1.92 -8.71 -2.65
CA ILE A 84 2.70 -8.85 -3.89
C ILE A 84 1.79 -8.69 -5.12
N LYS A 85 0.65 -9.39 -5.16
CA LYS A 85 -0.30 -9.30 -6.27
C LYS A 85 -0.80 -7.87 -6.47
N ALA A 86 -1.18 -7.19 -5.39
CA ALA A 86 -1.62 -5.79 -5.42
C ALA A 86 -0.51 -4.85 -5.89
N GLY A 87 0.73 -5.03 -5.40
CA GLY A 87 1.89 -4.23 -5.78
C GLY A 87 2.24 -4.37 -7.26
N VAL A 88 2.19 -5.58 -7.81
CA VAL A 88 2.36 -5.81 -9.25
C VAL A 88 1.27 -5.12 -10.07
N LEU A 89 0.00 -5.20 -9.64
CA LEU A 89 -1.09 -4.49 -10.30
C LEU A 89 -0.88 -2.97 -10.28
N PHE A 90 -0.46 -2.41 -9.14
CA PHE A 90 -0.14 -0.99 -9.03
C PHE A 90 1.05 -0.58 -9.89
N PHE A 91 2.05 -1.44 -10.06
CA PHE A 91 3.18 -1.20 -10.95
C PHE A 91 2.72 -1.07 -12.42
N PHE A 92 1.85 -1.96 -12.90
CA PHE A 92 1.27 -1.85 -14.23
C PHE A 92 0.41 -0.59 -14.40
N LEU A 93 -0.34 -0.21 -13.36
CA LEU A 93 -1.08 1.06 -13.34
C LEU A 93 -0.14 2.27 -13.44
N ALA A 94 0.98 2.25 -12.73
CA ALA A 94 1.98 3.31 -12.79
C ALA A 94 2.58 3.43 -14.21
N LEU A 95 2.90 2.29 -14.86
CA LEU A 95 3.36 2.27 -16.25
C LEU A 95 2.29 2.83 -17.21
N PHE A 96 1.02 2.44 -17.05
CA PHE A 96 -0.06 2.97 -17.87
C PHE A 96 -0.19 4.50 -17.74
N VAL A 97 -0.12 5.04 -16.52
CA VAL A 97 -0.15 6.49 -16.26
C VAL A 97 1.06 7.19 -16.87
N PHE A 98 2.24 6.57 -16.82
CA PHE A 98 3.47 7.08 -17.44
C PHE A 98 3.30 7.22 -18.96
N PHE A 99 2.93 6.14 -19.67
CA PHE A 99 2.73 6.18 -21.12
C PHE A 99 1.63 7.15 -21.55
N LYS A 100 0.51 7.20 -20.81
CA LYS A 100 -0.57 8.14 -21.08
C LYS A 100 -0.13 9.60 -20.91
N GLY A 101 0.69 9.90 -19.90
CA GLY A 101 1.15 11.26 -19.67
C GLY A 101 2.22 11.72 -20.67
N ILE A 102 3.08 10.81 -21.14
CA ILE A 102 4.03 11.10 -22.23
C ILE A 102 3.30 11.43 -23.53
N GLY A 103 2.30 10.63 -23.92
CA GLY A 103 1.53 10.89 -25.15
C GLY A 103 0.87 12.28 -25.14
N LYS A 104 0.42 12.74 -23.97
CA LYS A 104 -0.20 14.06 -23.82
C LYS A 104 0.81 15.22 -23.85
N LEU A 105 2.06 15.00 -23.44
CA LEU A 105 3.13 15.98 -23.57
C LEU A 105 3.56 16.12 -25.04
N SER A 106 3.62 15.02 -25.79
CA SER A 106 3.96 14.99 -27.21
C SER A 106 2.92 15.64 -28.14
N GLU A 107 1.65 15.77 -27.73
CA GLU A 107 0.60 16.45 -28.51
C GLU A 107 0.55 17.98 -28.28
N ASN A 108 1.23 18.50 -27.26
CA ASN A 108 1.21 19.93 -26.91
C ASN A 108 2.51 20.67 -27.31
N GLU A 109 3.43 19.99 -27.99
CA GLU A 109 4.53 20.59 -28.76
C GLU A 109 4.12 20.70 -30.24
#